data_AF-A0A0F3M820-F1
#
_entry.id   AF-A0A0F3M820-F1
#
_cell.length_a   1.000
_cell.length_b   1.000
_cell.length_c   1.000
_cell.angle_alpha   90.00
_cell.angle_beta   90.00
_cell.angle_gamma   90.00
#
_symmetry.space_group_name_H-M   'P 1'
#
loop_
_entity.id
_entity.type
_entity.pdbx_description
1 polymer ?
#
loop_
_entity_poly.entity_id
_entity_poly.type
_entity_poly.pdbx_seq_one_letter_code
_entity_poly.pdbx_strand_id
1 'polypeptide(L)' 'MVATLRTIFNKAIKWGLIENNPTLGIEKHKMQARERRLSYDEMSRLLPVLCGKANSIDKRFCITSVIYCS' A
#
# COMPACT_ATOMS: atom_id res chain seq x y z
N MET A 1 10.79 -2.99 3.67
CA MET A 1 12.00 -3.76 3.33
C MET A 1 13.05 -3.74 4.45
N VAL A 2 13.62 -2.58 4.83
CA VAL A 2 14.64 -2.49 5.92
C VAL A 2 14.15 -3.09 7.25
N ALA A 3 12.89 -2.85 7.62
CA ALA A 3 12.30 -3.43 8.84
C ALA A 3 12.33 -4.97 8.84
N THR A 4 12.00 -5.59 7.71
CA THR A 4 12.01 -7.06 7.53
C THR A 4 13.43 -7.62 7.66
N LEU A 5 14.41 -6.97 7.02
CA LEU A 5 15.82 -7.37 7.10
C LEU A 5 16.34 -7.26 8.54
N ARG A 6 16.00 -6.18 9.25
CA ARG A 6 16.36 -6.02 10.65
C ARG A 6 15.82 -7.16 11.51
N THR A 7 14.58 -7.58 11.28
CA THR A 7 13.98 -8.72 11.99
C THR A 7 14.71 -10.04 11.69
N ILE A 8 15.08 -10.29 10.44
CA ILE A 8 15.82 -11.50 10.04
C ILE A 8 17.19 -11.55 10.73
N PHE A 9 17.96 -10.46 10.67
CA PHE A 9 19.27 -10.42 11.30
C PHE A 9 19.20 -10.49 12.83
N ASN A 10 18.18 -9.89 13.46
CA ASN A 10 17.96 -10.06 14.90
C ASN A 10 17.68 -11.53 15.28
N LYS A 11 17.01 -12.30 14.41
CA LYS A 11 16.84 -13.75 14.63
C LYS A 11 18.16 -14.50 14.44
N ALA A 12 18.95 -14.16 13.43
CA ALA A 12 20.26 -14.76 13.20
C ALA A 12 21.22 -14.54 14.38
N ILE A 13 21.18 -13.36 15.02
CA ILE A 13 21.93 -13.10 16.27
C ILE A 13 21.46 -14.01 17.40
N LYS A 14 20.15 -14.15 17.59
CA LYS A 14 19.59 -15.07 18.62
C LYS A 14 20.00 -16.52 18.39
N TRP A 15 20.23 -16.91 17.14
CA TRP A 15 20.71 -18.24 16.78
C TRP A 15 22.24 -18.38 16.82
N GLY A 16 22.97 -17.31 17.18
CA GLY A 16 24.43 -17.32 17.24
C GLY A 16 25.12 -17.42 15.89
N LEU A 17 24.40 -17.17 14.79
CA LEU A 17 24.96 -17.25 13.43
C LEU A 17 25.79 -16.01 13.07
N ILE A 18 25.48 -14.88 13.70
CA ILE A 18 26.16 -13.59 13.52
C ILE A 18 26.17 -12.83 14.85
N GLU A 19 27.17 -11.98 15.07
CA GLU A 19 27.30 -11.22 16.32
C GLU A 19 26.55 -9.88 16.26
N ASN A 20 26.50 -9.25 15.09
CA ASN A 20 26.00 -7.89 14.91
C ASN A 20 25.00 -7.79 13.76
N ASN A 21 24.03 -6.87 13.88
CA ASN A 21 23.03 -6.68 12.85
C ASN A 21 23.54 -5.67 11.79
N PRO A 22 23.76 -6.08 10.53
CA PRO A 22 24.26 -5.19 9.47
C PRO A 22 23.26 -4.10 9.06
N THR A 23 22.02 -4.14 9.55
CA THR A 23 21.01 -3.09 9.33
C THR A 23 20.98 -2.04 10.45
N LEU A 24 21.87 -2.15 11.45
CA LEU A 24 22.13 -1.07 12.40
C LEU A 24 22.70 0.14 11.65
N GLY A 25 22.18 1.33 11.92
CA GLY A 25 22.57 2.58 11.23
C GLY A 25 21.85 2.84 9.90
N ILE A 26 21.17 1.85 9.30
CA ILE A 26 20.35 2.09 8.10
C ILE A 26 19.02 2.72 8.53
N GLU A 27 18.85 4.00 8.19
CA GLU A 27 17.59 4.69 8.42
C GLU A 27 16.52 4.23 7.43
N LYS A 28 15.28 4.14 7.91
CA LYS A 28 14.14 3.89 7.03
C LYS A 28 13.87 5.17 6.25
N HIS A 29 14.07 5.13 4.94
CA HIS A 29 13.58 6.19 4.07
C HIS A 29 12.07 6.37 4.29
N LYS A 30 11.66 7.61 4.60
CA LYS A 30 10.25 7.96 4.72
C LYS A 30 9.60 7.77 3.35
N MET A 31 8.90 6.65 3.18
CA MET A 31 7.97 6.50 2.07
C MET A 31 6.86 7.51 2.31
N GLN A 32 6.76 8.49 1.41
CA GLN A 32 5.55 9.28 1.31
C GLN A 32 4.42 8.33 0.92
N ALA A 33 3.33 8.32 1.69
CA ALA A 33 2.12 7.66 1.27
C ALA A 33 1.65 8.34 -0.02
N ARG A 34 1.81 7.68 -1.17
CA ARG A 34 1.15 8.11 -2.40
C ARG A 34 -0.27 7.59 -2.38
N GLU A 35 -1.06 8.10 -1.47
CA GLU A 35 -2.51 7.98 -1.51
C GLU A 35 -3.06 9.32 -1.98
N ARG A 36 -3.00 9.57 -3.29
CA ARG A 36 -3.78 10.65 -3.88
C ARG A 36 -5.23 10.19 -3.86
N ARG A 37 -6.06 10.82 -3.02
CA ARG A 37 -7.51 10.68 -3.12
C ARG A 37 -7.97 11.25 -4.45
N LEU A 38 -8.95 10.61 -5.07
CA LEU A 38 -9.63 11.17 -6.23
C LEU A 38 -10.36 12.44 -5.77
N SER A 39 -10.23 13.51 -6.55
CA SER A 39 -11.07 14.69 -6.38
C SER A 39 -12.50 14.43 -6.87
N TYR A 40 -13.47 15.23 -6.44
CA TYR A 40 -14.85 15.14 -6.90
C TYR A 40 -14.98 15.22 -8.44
N ASP A 41 -14.17 16.06 -9.08
CA ASP A 41 -14.14 16.19 -10.54
C ASP A 41 -13.57 14.95 -11.25
N GLU A 42 -12.60 14.27 -10.64
CA GLU A 42 -12.07 13.00 -11.15
C GLU A 42 -13.07 11.87 -10.93
N MET A 43 -13.76 11.84 -9.78
CA MET A 43 -14.82 10.87 -9.50
C MET A 43 -15.98 11.01 -10.50
N SER A 44 -16.43 12.24 -10.78
CA SER A 44 -17.50 12.52 -11.74
C SER A 44 -17.15 12.06 -13.16
N ARG A 45 -15.86 12.13 -13.54
CA ARG A 45 -15.35 11.60 -14.82
C ARG A 45 -15.17 10.08 -14.83
N LEU A 46 -14.88 9.46 -13.69
CA LEU A 46 -14.64 8.02 -13.56
C LEU A 46 -15.94 7.21 -13.56
N LEU A 47 -16.98 7.68 -12.86
CA LEU A 47 -18.25 6.95 -12.68
C LEU A 47 -18.92 6.56 -14.01
N PRO A 48 -19.02 7.43 -15.04
CA PRO A 48 -19.61 7.07 -16.33
C PRO A 48 -18.82 5.97 -17.08
N VAL A 49 -17.49 5.98 -16.98
CA VAL A 49 -16.62 4.99 -17.64
C VAL A 49 -16.81 3.61 -17.00
N LEU A 50 -16.93 3.57 -15.68
CA LEU A 50 -17.24 2.34 -14.93
C LEU A 50 -18.66 1.84 -15.24
N CYS A 51 -19.64 2.74 -15.34
CA CYS A 51 -21.01 2.40 -15.73
C CYS A 51 -21.14 1.95 -17.19
N GLY A 52 -20.21 2.31 -18.09
CA GLY A 52 -20.22 1.91 -19.50
C GLY A 52 -19.63 0.51 -19.77
N LYS A 53 -18.76 -0.02 -18.91
CA LYS A 53 -18.10 -1.33 -19.08
C LYS A 53 -18.94 -2.45 -18.43
N ALA A 54 -19.47 -3.36 -19.23
CA ALA A 54 -20.45 -4.36 -18.80
C ALA A 54 -19.84 -5.52 -18.00
N ASN A 55 -20.12 -5.53 -16.69
CA ASN A 55 -20.53 -6.65 -15.84
C ASN A 55 -21.25 -6.01 -14.63
N SER A 56 -22.49 -6.40 -14.33
CA SER A 56 -23.34 -5.70 -13.35
C SER A 56 -22.81 -5.75 -11.91
N ILE A 57 -22.04 -6.80 -11.58
CA ILE A 57 -21.47 -7.04 -10.25
C ILE A 57 -20.29 -6.09 -9.98
N ASP A 58 -19.41 -5.89 -10.96
CA ASP A 58 -18.23 -5.01 -10.85
C ASP A 58 -18.64 -3.54 -10.68
N LYS A 59 -19.72 -3.10 -11.34
CA LYS A 59 -20.22 -1.73 -11.25
C LYS A 59 -20.66 -1.35 -9.84
N ARG A 60 -21.47 -2.21 -9.20
CA ARG A 60 -22.02 -1.93 -7.86
C ARG A 60 -20.90 -1.89 -6.81
N PHE A 61 -19.93 -2.80 -6.93
CA PHE A 61 -18.74 -2.80 -6.09
C PHE A 61 -17.93 -1.51 -6.27
N CYS A 62 -17.59 -1.13 -7.50
CA CYS A 62 -16.79 0.06 -7.78
C CYS A 62 -17.45 1.36 -7.29
N ILE A 63 -18.75 1.56 -7.55
CA ILE A 63 -19.46 2.77 -7.10
C ILE A 63 -19.49 2.85 -5.57
N THR A 64 -19.75 1.72 -4.90
CA THR A 64 -19.77 1.66 -3.43
C THR A 64 -18.39 1.99 -2.87
N SER A 65 -17.32 1.38 -3.39
CA SER A 65 -15.96 1.66 -2.94
C SER A 65 -15.54 3.11 -3.14
N VAL A 66 -15.95 3.78 -4.23
CA VAL A 66 -15.64 5.20 -4.45
C VAL A 66 -16.35 6.10 -3.43
N ILE A 67 -17.62 5.81 -3.11
CA ILE A 67 -18.38 6.57 -2.10
C ILE A 67 -17.80 6.40 -0.69
N TYR A 68 -17.40 5.17 -0.33
CA TYR A 68 -16.84 4.88 1.00
C TYR A 68 -15.37 5.30 1.18
N CYS A 69 -14.61 5.49 0.09
CA CYS A 69 -13.21 5.93 0.12
C CYS A 69 -13.00 7.45 -0.05
N SER A 70 -14.09 8.23 -0.15
CA SER A 70 -14.08 9.70 -0.19
C SER A 70 -13.90 10.28 1.22
#